data_AF-A0A1J5DSZ2-F1
#
_entry.id   AF-A0A1J5DSZ2-F1
#
_cell.length_a   1.000
_cell.length_b   1.000
_cell.length_c   1.000
_cell.angle_alpha   90.00
_cell.angle_beta   90.00
_cell.angle_gamma   90.00
#
_symmetry.space_group_name_H-M   'P 1'
#
loop_
_entity.id
_entity.type
_entity.pdbx_description
1 polymer ?
#
loop_
_entity_poly.entity_id
_entity_poly.type
_entity_poly.pdbx_seq_one_letter_code
_entity_poly.pdbx_strand_id
1 'polypeptide(L)'
;MLKRSVDINAIGRGLSPVVALDRDFFEHIAKLRAARRIWARTMKEKWGATDPKAMCLRAHGVVVGTVCTRQQPLVNIARGGIAGLAGILGGCMGLQVACYDETWSTPTEEAERVAIRTQQVLRYESGVTSVADPLAGSYYVEWLTSKLEEEIQAMVDKIEGMGGWMAALQNGWVHEEVKKGLLDIQRKIDNGERTVVGVNRFQIPTEEDFKPKLYALRILQMSINIWMTIGILRKRGITKTSRRKSRTYKRQLPIPVKISFHMYSRHWKPTLLLQR
;
A
#
# COMPACT_ATOMS: atom_id res chain seq x y z
N MET A 1 17.25 -4.63 17.19
CA MET A 1 16.61 -5.61 18.10
C MET A 1 17.67 -6.50 18.76
N LEU A 2 18.56 -7.14 17.99
CA LEU A 2 19.68 -7.91 18.54
C LEU A 2 20.59 -7.11 19.50
N LYS A 3 20.93 -5.86 19.17
CA LYS A 3 21.67 -4.95 20.08
C LYS A 3 20.96 -4.67 21.42
N ARG A 4 19.66 -4.99 21.51
CA ARG A 4 18.84 -4.89 22.73
C ARG A 4 18.54 -6.28 23.31
N SER A 5 19.31 -7.30 22.91
CA SER A 5 19.22 -8.69 23.39
C SER A 5 17.87 -9.37 23.15
N VAL A 6 17.13 -8.96 22.10
CA VAL A 6 15.93 -9.69 21.67
C VAL A 6 16.35 -10.92 20.87
N ASP A 7 15.81 -12.09 21.22
CA ASP A 7 16.06 -13.37 20.54
C ASP A 7 15.73 -13.31 19.03
N ILE A 8 16.64 -13.83 18.19
CA ILE A 8 16.49 -13.86 16.73
C ILE A 8 15.26 -14.66 16.30
N ASN A 9 14.93 -15.75 16.99
CA ASN A 9 13.77 -16.56 16.64
C ASN A 9 12.48 -15.79 16.94
N ALA A 10 12.42 -15.06 18.06
CA ALA A 10 11.31 -14.15 18.35
C ALA A 10 11.17 -13.04 17.30
N ILE A 11 12.27 -12.43 16.85
CA ILE A 11 12.28 -11.42 15.80
C ILE A 11 11.72 -11.99 14.48
N GLY A 12 12.25 -13.13 14.03
CA GLY A 12 11.83 -13.74 12.77
C GLY A 12 10.37 -14.19 12.77
N ARG A 13 9.82 -14.60 13.91
CA ARG A 13 8.39 -14.89 14.05
C ARG A 13 7.52 -13.62 14.02
N GLY A 14 8.02 -12.50 14.54
CA GLY A 14 7.27 -11.25 14.66
C GLY A 14 7.31 -10.35 13.41
N LEU A 15 8.31 -10.50 12.54
CA LEU A 15 8.45 -9.67 11.34
C LEU A 15 7.55 -10.14 10.20
N SER A 16 6.85 -9.19 9.58
CA SER A 16 5.97 -9.40 8.43
C SER A 16 6.06 -8.18 7.51
N PRO A 17 6.77 -8.24 6.37
CA PRO A 17 6.82 -7.12 5.45
C PRO A 17 5.53 -6.94 4.66
N VAL A 18 5.32 -5.71 4.20
CA VAL A 18 4.34 -5.38 3.18
C VAL A 18 5.08 -5.22 1.85
N VAL A 19 4.59 -5.86 0.79
CA VAL A 19 5.24 -5.88 -0.52
C VAL A 19 4.29 -5.40 -1.60
N ALA A 20 4.82 -4.55 -2.47
CA ALA A 20 4.11 -4.02 -3.62
C ALA A 20 3.85 -5.10 -4.69
N LEU A 21 2.69 -5.09 -5.31
CA LEU A 21 2.32 -5.86 -6.50
C LEU A 21 1.94 -4.87 -7.61
N ASP A 22 2.69 -4.88 -8.71
CA ASP A 22 2.53 -4.01 -9.87
C ASP A 22 2.10 -4.81 -11.13
N ARG A 23 2.20 -4.21 -12.30
CA ARG A 23 1.71 -4.70 -13.60
C ARG A 23 2.50 -5.90 -14.15
N ASP A 24 3.75 -6.10 -13.72
CA ASP A 24 4.57 -7.20 -14.21
C ASP A 24 4.22 -8.50 -13.46
N PHE A 25 3.43 -9.33 -14.11
CA PHE A 25 2.83 -10.51 -13.51
C PHE A 25 3.86 -11.52 -13.02
N PHE A 26 4.80 -11.91 -13.88
CA PHE A 26 5.77 -12.96 -13.54
C PHE A 26 6.88 -12.43 -12.62
N GLU A 27 7.31 -11.18 -12.80
CA GLU A 27 8.33 -10.58 -11.93
C GLU A 27 7.87 -10.54 -10.47
N HIS A 28 6.59 -10.23 -10.20
CA HIS A 28 6.10 -10.20 -8.82
C HIS A 28 5.93 -11.57 -8.18
N ILE A 29 5.58 -12.60 -8.97
CA ILE A 29 5.57 -13.98 -8.50
C ILE A 29 6.99 -14.41 -8.13
N ALA A 30 7.95 -14.19 -9.04
CA ALA A 30 9.35 -14.54 -8.85
C ALA A 30 9.98 -13.77 -7.68
N LYS A 31 9.69 -12.46 -7.55
CA LYS A 31 10.16 -11.60 -6.44
C LYS A 31 9.73 -12.15 -5.08
N LEU A 32 8.47 -12.56 -4.94
CA LEU A 32 7.97 -13.13 -3.68
C LEU A 32 8.65 -14.46 -3.33
N ARG A 33 8.90 -15.31 -4.33
CA ARG A 33 9.63 -16.57 -4.17
C ARG A 33 11.10 -16.32 -3.78
N ALA A 34 11.78 -15.43 -4.48
CA ALA A 34 13.16 -15.02 -4.20
C ALA A 34 13.29 -14.42 -2.80
N ALA A 35 12.37 -13.53 -2.40
CA ALA A 35 12.37 -12.93 -1.08
C ALA A 35 12.29 -13.97 0.05
N ARG A 36 11.49 -15.03 -0.11
CA ARG A 36 11.43 -16.14 0.86
C ARG A 36 12.77 -16.88 0.96
N ARG A 37 13.40 -17.20 -0.17
CA ARG A 37 14.72 -17.87 -0.22
C ARG A 37 15.80 -17.03 0.47
N ILE A 38 15.90 -15.76 0.11
CA ILE A 38 16.86 -14.81 0.69
C ILE A 38 16.64 -14.67 2.20
N TRP A 39 15.39 -14.51 2.63
CA TRP A 39 15.06 -14.38 4.05
C TRP A 39 15.47 -15.62 4.84
N ALA A 40 15.05 -16.80 4.38
CA ALA A 40 15.36 -18.06 5.07
C ALA A 40 16.87 -18.27 5.18
N ARG A 41 17.61 -18.05 4.08
CA ARG A 41 19.08 -18.13 4.05
C ARG A 41 19.71 -17.13 5.01
N THR A 42 19.31 -15.87 4.95
CA THR A 42 19.87 -14.80 5.81
C THR A 42 19.61 -15.06 7.28
N MET A 43 18.38 -15.47 7.65
CA MET A 43 18.04 -15.80 9.03
C MET A 43 18.87 -16.96 9.57
N LYS A 44 19.07 -18.01 8.76
CA LYS A 44 19.83 -19.19 9.14
C LYS A 44 21.34 -18.93 9.20
N GLU A 45 21.92 -18.41 8.12
CA GLU A 45 23.37 -18.34 7.92
C GLU A 45 23.99 -17.10 8.56
N LYS A 46 23.37 -15.92 8.39
CA LYS A 46 23.93 -14.66 8.92
C LYS A 46 23.58 -14.46 10.40
N TRP A 47 22.37 -14.88 10.81
CA TRP A 47 21.85 -14.58 12.15
C TRP A 47 21.68 -15.80 13.06
N GLY A 48 21.96 -17.02 12.58
CA GLY A 48 21.96 -18.22 13.39
C GLY A 48 20.59 -18.62 13.93
N ALA A 49 19.50 -18.27 13.24
CA ALA A 49 18.16 -18.71 13.63
C ALA A 49 18.08 -20.23 13.65
N THR A 50 17.42 -20.78 14.68
CA THR A 50 17.26 -22.23 14.89
C THR A 50 15.82 -22.70 14.71
N ASP A 51 14.85 -21.80 14.86
CA ASP A 51 13.43 -22.08 14.66
C ASP A 51 13.05 -21.93 13.17
N PRO A 52 12.56 -23.00 12.50
CA PRO A 52 12.09 -22.90 11.12
C PRO A 52 11.01 -21.83 10.91
N LYS A 53 10.15 -21.56 11.91
CA LYS A 53 9.11 -20.52 11.80
C LYS A 53 9.68 -19.11 11.72
N ALA A 54 10.87 -18.89 12.27
CA ALA A 54 11.58 -17.62 12.16
C ALA A 54 12.18 -17.43 10.74
N MET A 55 12.44 -18.53 10.03
CA MET A 55 12.91 -18.54 8.65
C MET A 55 11.76 -18.43 7.63
N CYS A 56 10.51 -18.49 8.07
CA CYS A 56 9.36 -18.28 7.19
C CYS A 56 9.06 -16.78 7.02
N LEU A 57 9.31 -16.23 5.83
CA LEU A 57 8.88 -14.87 5.50
C LEU A 57 7.37 -14.86 5.24
N ARG A 58 6.62 -14.18 6.10
CA ARG A 58 5.19 -13.95 5.95
C ARG A 58 4.96 -12.54 5.42
N ALA A 59 4.65 -12.39 4.14
CA ALA A 59 4.48 -11.10 3.49
C ALA A 59 3.00 -10.79 3.19
N HIS A 60 2.60 -9.55 3.38
CA HIS A 60 1.30 -9.02 2.94
C HIS A 60 1.48 -8.33 1.59
N GLY A 61 0.78 -8.80 0.55
CA GLY A 61 0.82 -8.22 -0.79
C GLY A 61 -0.18 -7.07 -0.92
N VAL A 62 0.27 -5.95 -1.48
CA VAL A 62 -0.58 -4.79 -1.77
C VAL A 62 -0.45 -4.44 -3.23
N VAL A 63 -1.56 -4.49 -3.97
CA VAL A 63 -1.62 -3.90 -5.31
C VAL A 63 -1.39 -2.41 -5.18
N VAL A 64 -0.30 -1.91 -5.75
CA VAL A 64 0.11 -0.52 -5.54
C VAL A 64 -0.72 0.46 -6.36
N GLY A 65 -1.02 1.62 -5.77
CA GLY A 65 -1.75 2.69 -6.45
C GLY A 65 -1.05 3.23 -7.70
N THR A 66 0.27 3.05 -7.86
CA THR A 66 1.03 3.39 -9.08
C THR A 66 0.59 2.58 -10.31
N VAL A 67 -0.07 1.45 -10.11
CA VAL A 67 -0.71 0.67 -11.18
C VAL A 67 -1.97 1.36 -11.69
N CYS A 68 -2.67 2.10 -10.82
CA CYS A 68 -3.95 2.69 -11.11
C CYS A 68 -3.80 3.96 -11.96
N THR A 69 -4.77 4.20 -12.83
CA THR A 69 -4.85 5.41 -13.65
C THR A 69 -6.08 6.21 -13.28
N ARG A 70 -5.96 7.54 -13.37
CA ARG A 70 -7.08 8.45 -13.20
C ARG A 70 -8.07 8.34 -14.35
N GLN A 71 -7.54 8.27 -15.57
CA GLN A 71 -8.28 8.02 -16.80
C GLN A 71 -8.77 6.58 -16.82
N GLN A 72 -9.99 6.37 -17.31
CA GLN A 72 -10.63 5.06 -17.43
C GLN A 72 -10.51 4.23 -16.14
N PRO A 73 -10.99 4.74 -14.99
CA PRO A 73 -10.70 4.13 -13.69
C PRO A 73 -11.27 2.71 -13.55
N LEU A 74 -12.32 2.34 -14.28
CA LEU A 74 -12.83 0.96 -14.29
C LEU A 74 -11.80 -0.07 -14.80
N VAL A 75 -10.83 0.35 -15.64
CA VAL A 75 -9.72 -0.51 -16.08
C VAL A 75 -8.83 -0.92 -14.91
N ASN A 76 -8.80 -0.13 -13.82
CA ASN A 76 -8.07 -0.49 -12.60
C ASN A 76 -8.59 -1.78 -11.95
N ILE A 77 -9.84 -2.18 -12.20
CA ILE A 77 -10.39 -3.47 -11.74
C ILE A 77 -9.59 -4.62 -12.36
N ALA A 78 -9.39 -4.60 -13.67
CA ALA A 78 -8.61 -5.62 -14.38
C ALA A 78 -7.14 -5.62 -13.93
N ARG A 79 -6.54 -4.43 -13.79
CA ARG A 79 -5.17 -4.29 -13.29
C ARG A 79 -5.00 -4.87 -11.89
N GLY A 80 -5.94 -4.56 -11.00
CA GLY A 80 -5.96 -5.08 -9.64
C GLY A 80 -6.19 -6.58 -9.57
N GLY A 81 -7.03 -7.13 -10.45
CA GLY A 81 -7.23 -8.58 -10.58
C GLY A 81 -5.95 -9.31 -10.98
N ILE A 82 -5.24 -8.81 -12.01
CA ILE A 82 -3.98 -9.41 -12.49
C ILE A 82 -2.88 -9.33 -11.43
N ALA A 83 -2.68 -8.14 -10.84
CA ALA A 83 -1.67 -7.96 -9.79
C ALA A 83 -2.01 -8.76 -8.52
N GLY A 84 -3.29 -8.84 -8.17
CA GLY A 84 -3.78 -9.67 -7.06
C GLY A 84 -3.53 -11.16 -7.30
N LEU A 85 -3.79 -11.64 -8.52
CA LEU A 85 -3.47 -13.02 -8.91
C LEU A 85 -1.97 -13.31 -8.81
N ALA A 86 -1.10 -12.39 -9.26
CA ALA A 86 0.35 -12.51 -9.08
C ALA A 86 0.74 -12.61 -7.59
N GLY A 87 0.08 -11.85 -6.71
CA GLY A 87 0.27 -11.95 -5.27
C GLY A 87 -0.08 -13.33 -4.70
N ILE A 88 -1.22 -13.90 -5.13
CA ILE A 88 -1.67 -15.22 -4.71
C ILE A 88 -0.71 -16.31 -5.19
N LEU A 89 -0.36 -16.32 -6.48
CA LEU A 89 0.56 -17.29 -7.06
C LEU A 89 1.99 -17.13 -6.51
N GLY A 90 2.37 -15.90 -6.16
CA GLY A 90 3.61 -15.62 -5.44
C GLY A 90 3.58 -16.06 -3.97
N GLY A 91 2.43 -16.44 -3.41
CA GLY A 91 2.29 -16.95 -2.04
C GLY A 91 2.28 -15.88 -0.95
N CYS A 92 1.60 -14.75 -1.16
CA CYS A 92 1.37 -13.78 -0.08
C CYS A 92 0.39 -14.32 0.99
N MET A 93 0.58 -13.92 2.25
CA MET A 93 -0.24 -14.37 3.38
C MET A 93 -1.51 -13.53 3.57
N GLY A 94 -1.49 -12.30 3.10
CA GLY A 94 -2.65 -11.44 3.00
C GLY A 94 -2.53 -10.61 1.75
N LEU A 95 -3.68 -10.18 1.22
CA LEU A 95 -3.77 -9.44 -0.03
C LEU A 95 -4.66 -8.21 0.17
N GLN A 96 -4.19 -7.08 -0.33
CA GLN A 96 -5.00 -5.89 -0.54
C GLN A 96 -5.02 -5.58 -2.03
N VAL A 97 -6.23 -5.56 -2.61
CA VAL A 97 -6.45 -5.13 -3.98
C VAL A 97 -6.84 -3.66 -3.95
N ALA A 98 -6.20 -2.85 -4.79
CA ALA A 98 -6.50 -1.43 -4.90
C ALA A 98 -7.92 -1.21 -5.43
N CYS A 99 -8.59 -0.18 -4.91
CA CYS A 99 -9.90 0.22 -5.38
C CYS A 99 -9.79 0.89 -6.75
N TYR A 100 -10.84 0.79 -7.57
CA TYR A 100 -10.78 1.36 -8.92
C TYR A 100 -10.69 2.89 -8.91
N ASP A 101 -11.11 3.54 -7.82
CA ASP A 101 -11.12 4.99 -7.60
C ASP A 101 -9.89 5.51 -6.83
N GLU A 102 -8.85 4.69 -6.63
CA GLU A 102 -7.63 5.00 -5.86
C GLU A 102 -6.97 6.34 -6.22
N THR A 103 -6.97 6.70 -7.51
CA THR A 103 -6.35 7.94 -8.01
C THR A 103 -7.26 9.17 -7.93
N TRP A 104 -8.49 9.02 -7.42
CA TRP A 104 -9.50 10.07 -7.35
C TRP A 104 -9.75 10.55 -5.93
N SER A 105 -10.00 9.64 -5.00
CA SER A 105 -10.19 9.94 -3.58
C SER A 105 -9.88 8.72 -2.73
N THR A 106 -10.06 8.85 -1.42
CA THR A 106 -10.23 7.65 -0.58
C THR A 106 -11.37 6.79 -1.13
N PRO A 107 -11.29 5.45 -1.01
CA PRO A 107 -12.26 4.55 -1.60
C PRO A 107 -13.70 4.83 -1.19
N THR A 108 -14.61 4.74 -2.15
CA THR A 108 -16.03 4.64 -1.87
C THR A 108 -16.42 3.23 -1.42
N GLU A 109 -17.56 3.07 -0.74
CA GLU A 109 -18.08 1.74 -0.36
C GLU A 109 -18.31 0.84 -1.59
N GLU A 110 -18.66 1.44 -2.73
CA GLU A 110 -18.84 0.74 -4.01
C GLU A 110 -17.50 0.20 -4.53
N ALA A 111 -16.46 1.04 -4.55
CA ALA A 111 -15.13 0.63 -4.99
C ALA A 111 -14.48 -0.39 -4.07
N GLU A 112 -14.61 -0.21 -2.76
CA GLU A 112 -14.14 -1.17 -1.75
C GLU A 112 -14.84 -2.52 -1.93
N ARG A 113 -16.15 -2.52 -2.17
CA ARG A 113 -16.90 -3.76 -2.42
C ARG A 113 -16.39 -4.47 -3.66
N VAL A 114 -16.12 -3.76 -4.75
CA VAL A 114 -15.54 -4.35 -5.96
C VAL A 114 -14.16 -4.94 -5.67
N ALA A 115 -13.28 -4.23 -4.95
CA ALA A 115 -11.96 -4.74 -4.58
C ALA A 115 -12.04 -6.04 -3.74
N ILE A 116 -12.98 -6.11 -2.80
CA ILE A 116 -13.25 -7.34 -2.03
C ILE A 116 -13.80 -8.46 -2.92
N ARG A 117 -14.73 -8.15 -3.84
CA ARG A 117 -15.29 -9.14 -4.79
C ARG A 117 -14.20 -9.70 -5.70
N THR A 118 -13.26 -8.88 -6.16
CA THR A 118 -12.10 -9.35 -6.93
C THR A 118 -11.30 -10.40 -6.16
N GLN A 119 -11.03 -10.18 -4.87
CA GLN A 119 -10.35 -11.18 -4.04
C GLN A 119 -11.18 -12.46 -3.86
N GLN A 120 -12.50 -12.32 -3.73
CA GLN A 120 -13.41 -13.46 -3.58
C GLN A 120 -13.48 -14.31 -4.86
N VAL A 121 -13.55 -13.69 -6.04
CA VAL A 121 -13.47 -14.38 -7.33
C VAL A 121 -12.15 -15.13 -7.45
N LEU A 122 -11.02 -14.46 -7.17
CA LEU A 122 -9.71 -15.11 -7.18
C LEU A 122 -9.65 -16.29 -6.20
N ARG A 123 -10.21 -16.16 -5.00
CA ARG A 123 -10.14 -17.23 -3.99
C ARG A 123 -11.07 -18.41 -4.27
N TYR A 124 -12.32 -18.14 -4.65
CA TYR A 124 -13.40 -19.12 -4.64
C TYR A 124 -13.79 -19.63 -6.03
N GLU A 125 -13.51 -18.89 -7.10
CA GLU A 125 -13.95 -19.24 -8.46
C GLU A 125 -12.78 -19.66 -9.37
N SER A 126 -11.59 -19.08 -9.17
CA SER A 126 -10.48 -19.28 -10.12
C SER A 126 -9.74 -20.63 -10.03
N GLY A 127 -9.91 -21.37 -8.92
CA GLY A 127 -9.19 -22.63 -8.66
C GLY A 127 -7.69 -22.48 -8.31
N VAL A 128 -7.13 -21.27 -8.33
CA VAL A 128 -5.69 -21.03 -8.10
C VAL A 128 -5.25 -21.32 -6.67
N THR A 129 -6.18 -21.51 -5.74
CA THR A 129 -5.94 -21.87 -4.35
C THR A 129 -5.90 -23.39 -4.11
N SER A 130 -6.22 -24.20 -5.13
CA SER A 130 -6.31 -25.66 -5.02
C SER A 130 -4.95 -26.36 -5.03
N VAL A 131 -3.90 -25.71 -5.52
CA VAL A 131 -2.54 -26.27 -5.62
C VAL A 131 -1.55 -25.30 -5.00
N ALA A 132 -0.66 -25.82 -4.15
CA ALA A 132 0.42 -25.03 -3.57
C ALA A 132 1.52 -24.78 -4.61
N ASP A 133 1.92 -23.51 -4.78
CA ASP A 133 2.92 -23.05 -5.75
C ASP A 133 2.78 -23.71 -7.14
N PRO A 134 1.65 -23.49 -7.85
CA PRO A 134 1.36 -24.18 -9.11
C PRO A 134 2.33 -23.83 -10.26
N LEU A 135 3.19 -22.83 -10.05
CA LEU A 135 4.23 -22.42 -11.01
C LEU A 135 5.61 -23.02 -10.68
N ALA A 136 5.70 -23.87 -9.66
CA ALA A 136 6.91 -24.64 -9.38
C ALA A 136 7.27 -25.52 -10.59
N GLY A 137 8.54 -25.52 -10.97
CA GLY A 137 9.05 -26.24 -12.13
C GLY A 137 8.88 -25.53 -13.48
N SER A 138 8.17 -24.39 -13.54
CA SER A 138 8.14 -23.57 -14.75
C SER A 138 9.55 -23.03 -15.07
N TYR A 139 10.11 -23.41 -16.22
CA TYR A 139 11.46 -23.00 -16.62
C TYR A 139 11.68 -21.50 -16.50
N TYR A 140 10.71 -20.70 -16.97
CA TYR A 140 10.81 -19.25 -16.94
C TYR A 140 10.73 -18.68 -15.52
N VAL A 141 9.79 -19.18 -14.69
CA VAL A 141 9.60 -18.65 -13.33
C VAL A 141 10.76 -19.05 -12.41
N GLU A 142 11.30 -20.27 -12.55
CA GLU A 142 12.48 -20.71 -11.80
C GLU A 142 13.73 -19.91 -12.17
N TRP A 143 13.94 -19.69 -13.48
CA TRP A 143 15.02 -18.84 -13.98
C TRP A 143 14.89 -17.40 -13.45
N LEU A 144 13.72 -16.79 -13.60
CA LEU A 144 13.47 -15.41 -13.18
C LEU A 144 13.62 -15.27 -11.65
N THR A 145 13.14 -16.25 -10.88
CA THR A 145 13.30 -16.28 -9.42
C THR A 145 14.77 -16.28 -9.04
N SER A 146 15.57 -17.13 -9.67
CA SER A 146 17.01 -17.24 -9.39
C SER A 146 17.75 -15.97 -9.83
N LYS A 147 17.38 -15.40 -10.98
CA LYS A 147 17.98 -14.17 -11.49
C LYS A 147 17.70 -12.97 -10.58
N LEU A 148 16.46 -12.80 -10.14
CA LEU A 148 16.09 -11.76 -9.18
C LEU A 148 16.82 -11.95 -7.85
N GLU A 149 17.00 -13.19 -7.39
CA GLU A 149 17.76 -13.46 -6.17
C GLU A 149 19.22 -13.01 -6.27
N GLU A 150 19.89 -13.30 -7.39
CA GLU A 150 21.26 -12.84 -7.67
C GLU A 150 21.34 -11.31 -7.67
N GLU A 151 20.42 -10.63 -8.36
CA GLU A 151 20.41 -9.17 -8.46
C GLU A 151 20.11 -8.49 -7.12
N ILE A 152 19.18 -9.05 -6.34
CA ILE A 152 18.88 -8.58 -4.99
C ILE A 152 20.12 -8.77 -4.10
N GLN A 153 20.80 -9.91 -4.17
CA GLN A 153 22.00 -10.15 -3.37
C GLN A 153 23.12 -9.17 -3.74
N ALA A 154 23.36 -8.92 -5.03
CA ALA A 154 24.34 -7.94 -5.47
C ALA A 154 24.03 -6.52 -4.96
N MET A 155 22.74 -6.14 -4.92
CA MET A 155 22.30 -4.88 -4.33
C MET A 155 22.51 -4.83 -2.81
N VAL A 156 22.23 -5.93 -2.11
CA VAL A 156 22.51 -6.07 -0.66
C VAL A 156 24.00 -5.91 -0.39
N ASP A 157 24.86 -6.58 -1.16
CA ASP A 157 26.31 -6.53 -0.99
C ASP A 157 26.86 -5.12 -1.22
N LYS A 158 26.33 -4.41 -2.23
CA LYS A 158 26.63 -3.00 -2.46
C LYS A 158 26.24 -2.13 -1.26
N ILE A 159 25.05 -2.35 -0.70
CA ILE A 159 24.57 -1.63 0.50
C ILE A 159 25.46 -1.91 1.72
N GLU A 160 25.84 -3.16 1.94
CA GLU A 160 26.75 -3.55 3.02
C GLU A 160 28.14 -2.91 2.83
N GLY A 161 28.66 -2.87 1.60
CA GLY A 161 29.91 -2.20 1.26
C GLY A 161 29.91 -0.67 1.50
N MET A 162 28.74 -0.04 1.52
CA MET A 162 28.57 1.38 1.89
C MET A 162 28.48 1.61 3.41
N GLY A 163 28.64 0.57 4.23
CA GLY A 163 28.45 0.64 5.70
C GLY A 163 27.02 0.29 6.15
N GLY A 164 26.25 -0.39 5.30
CA GLY A 164 24.91 -0.89 5.58
C GLY A 164 23.78 0.09 5.24
N TRP A 165 22.54 -0.37 5.46
CA TRP A 165 21.31 0.31 5.05
C TRP A 165 21.23 1.78 5.51
N MET A 166 21.58 2.07 6.77
CA MET A 166 21.49 3.42 7.30
C MET A 166 22.48 4.39 6.64
N ALA A 167 23.70 3.94 6.35
CA ALA A 167 24.70 4.75 5.68
C ALA A 167 24.30 5.04 4.22
N ALA A 168 23.82 4.01 3.51
CA ALA A 168 23.30 4.13 2.14
C ALA A 168 22.06 5.03 2.04
N LEU A 169 21.25 5.10 3.09
CA LEU A 169 20.12 6.03 3.16
C LEU A 169 20.59 7.47 3.44
N GLN A 170 21.46 7.66 4.43
CA GLN A 170 21.92 8.98 4.88
C GLN A 170 22.78 9.71 3.84
N ASN A 171 23.56 8.98 3.04
CA ASN A 171 24.37 9.56 1.97
C ASN A 171 23.56 9.84 0.68
N GLY A 172 22.25 9.55 0.67
CA GLY A 172 21.34 9.83 -0.44
C GLY A 172 21.33 8.77 -1.56
N TRP A 173 22.15 7.72 -1.47
CA TRP A 173 22.25 6.71 -2.53
C TRP A 173 20.90 6.01 -2.80
N VAL A 174 20.17 5.61 -1.76
CA VAL A 174 18.86 4.95 -1.92
C VAL A 174 17.86 5.84 -2.67
N HIS A 175 17.83 7.14 -2.36
CA HIS A 175 16.94 8.08 -3.03
C HIS A 175 17.28 8.25 -4.51
N GLU A 176 18.58 8.31 -4.83
CA GLU A 176 19.05 8.46 -6.20
C GLU A 176 18.76 7.21 -7.04
N GLU A 177 18.94 6.00 -6.51
CA GLU A 177 18.61 4.76 -7.22
C GLU A 177 17.10 4.63 -7.47
N VAL A 178 16.27 4.97 -6.48
CA VAL A 178 14.81 4.99 -6.66
C VAL A 178 14.41 6.03 -7.71
N LYS A 179 15.00 7.23 -7.66
CA LYS A 179 14.74 8.29 -8.64
C LYS A 179 15.13 7.86 -10.06
N LYS A 180 16.29 7.21 -10.24
CA LYS A 180 16.71 6.66 -11.55
C LYS A 180 15.67 5.69 -12.09
N GLY A 181 15.19 4.76 -11.27
CA GLY A 181 14.15 3.80 -11.67
C GLY A 181 12.84 4.48 -12.06
N LEU A 182 12.38 5.47 -11.27
CA LEU A 182 11.15 6.22 -11.58
C LEU A 182 11.28 7.03 -12.87
N LEU A 183 12.41 7.68 -13.11
CA LEU A 183 12.66 8.46 -14.32
C LEU A 183 12.75 7.56 -15.56
N ASP A 184 13.37 6.38 -15.45
CA ASP A 184 13.40 5.40 -16.54
C ASP A 184 11.98 4.92 -16.89
N ILE A 185 11.17 4.58 -15.88
CA ILE A 185 9.78 4.19 -16.08
C ILE A 185 8.99 5.32 -16.75
N GLN A 186 9.12 6.56 -16.26
CA GLN A 186 8.41 7.71 -16.82
C GLN A 186 8.82 7.95 -18.27
N ARG A 187 10.13 7.94 -18.57
CA ARG A 187 10.65 8.08 -19.93
C ARG A 187 10.09 7.02 -20.87
N LYS A 188 10.05 5.76 -20.44
CA LYS A 188 9.47 4.67 -21.24
C LYS A 188 7.99 4.89 -21.51
N ILE A 189 7.24 5.45 -20.56
CA ILE A 189 5.82 5.79 -20.75
C ILE A 189 5.68 6.95 -21.76
N ASP A 190 6.47 8.01 -21.60
CA ASP A 190 6.41 9.21 -22.43
C ASP A 190 6.81 8.92 -23.89
N ASN A 191 7.82 8.07 -24.09
CA ASN A 191 8.27 7.63 -25.40
C ASN A 191 7.38 6.54 -26.03
N GLY A 192 6.39 6.03 -25.29
CA GLY A 192 5.48 4.98 -25.77
C GLY A 192 6.07 3.55 -25.77
N GLU A 193 7.29 3.36 -25.27
CA GLU A 193 7.91 2.04 -25.06
C GLU A 193 7.13 1.21 -24.04
N ARG A 194 6.61 1.86 -22.99
CA ARG A 194 5.72 1.26 -22.00
C ARG A 194 4.29 1.74 -22.21
N THR A 195 3.43 0.83 -22.64
CA THR A 195 2.00 1.15 -22.85
C THR A 195 1.26 1.26 -21.50
N VAL A 196 0.45 2.31 -21.37
CA VAL A 196 -0.48 2.56 -20.28
C VAL A 196 -1.86 2.84 -20.88
N VAL A 197 -2.71 1.80 -20.87
CA VAL A 197 -4.07 1.83 -21.42
C VAL A 197 -4.89 2.96 -20.79
N GLY A 198 -5.54 3.77 -21.62
CA GLY A 198 -6.32 4.94 -21.21
C GLY A 198 -5.48 6.20 -20.93
N VAL A 199 -4.14 6.12 -20.98
CA VAL A 199 -3.23 7.26 -20.75
C VAL A 199 -2.45 7.60 -22.02
N ASN A 200 -1.56 6.72 -22.48
CA ASN A 200 -0.76 6.95 -23.69
C ASN A 200 -1.22 6.15 -24.91
N ARG A 201 -2.10 5.15 -24.72
CA ARG A 201 -2.81 4.45 -25.80
C ARG A 201 -4.26 4.16 -25.40
N PHE A 202 -5.13 4.05 -26.40
CA PHE A 202 -6.56 3.76 -26.24
C PHE A 202 -7.28 4.82 -25.40
N GLN A 203 -6.90 6.09 -25.56
CA GLN A 203 -7.58 7.21 -24.93
C GLN A 203 -9.00 7.38 -25.50
N ILE A 204 -9.89 7.88 -24.66
CA ILE A 204 -11.26 8.27 -25.04
C ILE A 204 -11.47 9.74 -24.65
N PRO A 205 -12.47 10.43 -25.24
CA PRO A 205 -12.86 11.76 -24.81
C PRO A 205 -13.20 11.80 -23.30
N THR A 206 -12.85 12.89 -22.61
CA THR A 206 -13.04 13.01 -21.14
C THR A 206 -14.51 13.05 -20.74
N GLU A 207 -15.39 13.41 -21.68
CA GLU A 207 -16.84 13.43 -21.52
C GLU A 207 -17.41 12.02 -21.49
N GLU A 208 -16.78 11.08 -22.19
CA GLU A 208 -17.16 9.67 -22.27
C GLU A 208 -16.57 8.83 -21.13
N ASP A 209 -15.55 9.36 -20.44
CA ASP A 209 -14.88 8.64 -19.35
C ASP A 209 -15.74 8.52 -18.09
N PHE A 210 -15.69 7.35 -17.45
CA PHE A 210 -16.42 7.07 -16.24
C PHE A 210 -15.84 7.89 -15.07
N LYS A 211 -16.70 8.66 -14.40
CA LYS A 211 -16.33 9.47 -13.24
C LYS A 211 -16.78 8.78 -11.96
N PRO A 212 -15.85 8.29 -11.11
CA PRO A 212 -16.21 7.64 -9.86
C PRO A 212 -16.87 8.65 -8.92
N LYS A 213 -17.79 8.15 -8.08
CA LYS A 213 -18.29 8.93 -6.96
C LYS A 213 -17.12 9.25 -6.04
N LEU A 214 -17.05 10.47 -5.52
CA LEU A 214 -16.02 10.85 -4.57
C LEU A 214 -16.52 10.62 -3.16
N TYR A 215 -15.64 10.10 -2.31
CA TYR A 215 -15.95 9.96 -0.90
C TYR A 215 -16.17 11.35 -0.26
N ALA A 216 -17.37 11.59 0.27
CA ALA A 216 -17.70 12.87 0.89
C ALA A 216 -16.97 13.02 2.23
N LEU A 217 -16.08 14.01 2.33
CA LEU A 217 -15.41 14.35 3.59
C LEU A 217 -16.47 14.77 4.63
N ARG A 218 -16.66 13.95 5.67
CA ARG A 218 -17.51 14.32 6.81
C ARG A 218 -16.78 15.34 7.68
N ILE A 219 -16.89 16.62 7.34
CA ILE A 219 -16.35 17.74 8.13
C ILE A 219 -16.82 17.66 9.61
N LEU A 220 -18.05 17.21 9.83
CA LEU A 220 -18.63 16.96 11.15
C LEU A 220 -17.85 15.92 11.98
N GLN A 221 -17.26 14.90 11.35
CA GLN A 221 -16.48 13.88 12.05
C GLN A 221 -15.24 14.47 12.72
N MET A 222 -14.64 15.49 12.10
CA MET A 222 -13.47 16.17 12.67
C MET A 222 -13.85 16.90 13.97
N SER A 223 -14.98 17.60 14.00
CA SER A 223 -15.49 18.25 15.21
C SER A 223 -15.83 17.25 16.31
N ILE A 224 -16.42 16.10 15.95
CA ILE A 224 -16.72 15.01 16.90
C ILE A 224 -15.43 14.46 17.51
N ASN A 225 -14.41 14.17 16.68
CA ASN A 225 -13.13 13.64 17.15
C ASN A 225 -12.45 14.61 18.14
N ILE A 226 -12.41 15.90 17.82
CA ILE A 226 -11.85 16.93 18.72
C ILE A 226 -12.58 16.95 20.06
N TRP A 227 -13.92 16.93 20.06
CA TRP A 227 -14.71 16.94 21.30
C TRP A 227 -14.53 15.67 22.12
N MET A 228 -14.44 14.50 21.48
CA MET A 228 -14.11 13.25 22.17
C MET A 228 -12.72 13.31 22.82
N THR A 229 -11.71 13.82 22.11
CA THR A 229 -10.36 14.00 22.67
C THR A 229 -10.38 14.95 23.86
N ILE A 230 -11.06 16.09 23.76
CA ILE A 230 -11.22 17.04 24.88
C ILE A 230 -11.91 16.36 26.07
N GLY A 231 -12.95 15.56 25.81
CA GLY A 231 -13.66 14.80 26.85
C GLY A 231 -12.75 13.79 27.57
N ILE A 232 -11.92 13.05 26.83
CA ILE A 232 -10.95 12.10 27.38
C ILE A 232 -9.89 12.83 28.22
N LEU A 233 -9.35 13.94 27.72
CA LEU A 233 -8.34 14.74 28.43
C LEU A 233 -8.89 15.29 29.75
N ARG A 234 -10.13 15.78 29.74
CA ARG A 234 -10.82 16.25 30.95
C ARG A 234 -11.05 15.12 31.96
N LYS A 235 -11.51 13.95 31.53
CA LYS A 235 -11.70 12.77 32.39
C LYS A 235 -10.41 12.27 33.05
N ARG A 236 -9.27 12.43 32.37
CA ARG A 236 -7.94 12.05 32.89
C ARG A 236 -7.27 13.11 33.77
N GLY A 237 -7.99 14.20 34.11
CA GLY A 237 -7.42 15.29 34.92
C GLY A 237 -6.31 16.09 34.22
N ILE A 238 -6.11 15.89 32.91
CA ILE A 238 -5.11 16.59 32.12
C ILE A 238 -5.68 17.97 31.76
N THR A 239 -5.63 18.90 32.72
CA THR A 239 -6.13 20.28 32.57
C THR A 239 -5.08 21.24 31.99
N LYS A 240 -3.81 20.82 31.91
CA LYS A 240 -2.68 21.61 31.41
C LYS A 240 -1.99 20.91 30.24
N THR A 241 -2.58 20.96 29.06
CA THR A 241 -1.78 21.03 27.82
C THR A 241 -1.91 22.45 27.29
N SER A 242 -0.76 23.14 27.25
CA SER A 242 -0.53 24.55 26.93
C SER A 242 -1.65 25.28 26.16
N ARG A 243 -2.11 26.41 26.74
CA ARG A 243 -2.86 27.50 26.09
C ARG A 243 -2.13 28.18 24.91
N ARG A 244 -1.15 27.53 24.25
CA ARG A 244 -0.39 28.10 23.13
C ARG A 244 -0.88 27.51 21.81
N LYS A 245 -1.56 28.38 21.06
CA LYS A 245 -1.93 28.30 19.63
C LYS A 245 -3.23 27.55 19.28
N SER A 246 -4.37 28.04 19.77
CA SER A 246 -5.55 28.16 18.90
C SER A 246 -5.34 29.35 17.94
N ARG A 247 -4.38 29.23 17.02
CA ARG A 247 -4.36 30.11 15.84
C ARG A 247 -5.46 29.59 14.93
N THR A 248 -6.56 30.32 14.92
CA THR A 248 -7.57 30.43 13.85
C THR A 248 -7.28 29.58 12.59
N TYR A 249 -7.80 28.36 12.55
CA TYR A 249 -8.12 27.67 11.29
C TYR A 249 -9.38 28.33 10.72
N LYS A 250 -9.24 29.55 10.18
CA LYS A 250 -10.32 30.30 9.53
C LYS A 250 -10.03 30.65 8.07
N ARG A 251 -8.94 30.15 7.49
CA ARG A 251 -8.62 30.34 6.08
C ARG A 251 -8.23 28.98 5.49
N GLN A 252 -8.94 28.56 4.44
CA GLN A 252 -8.78 27.33 3.63
C GLN A 252 -9.88 26.25 3.79
N LEU A 253 -11.15 26.65 3.90
CA LEU A 253 -12.23 25.85 3.33
C LEU A 253 -12.77 26.62 2.11
N PRO A 254 -12.94 25.98 0.93
CA PRO A 254 -13.34 26.64 -0.30
C PRO A 254 -14.82 27.05 -0.33
N ILE A 255 -15.57 26.85 0.77
CA ILE A 255 -17.00 27.18 0.88
C ILE A 255 -17.24 27.78 2.28
N PRO A 256 -17.93 28.94 2.40
CA PRO A 256 -18.23 29.54 3.69
C PRO A 256 -19.38 28.79 4.37
N VAL A 257 -19.07 27.78 5.19
CA VAL A 257 -20.07 27.09 6.02
C VAL A 257 -20.10 27.73 7.41
N LYS A 258 -21.19 28.42 7.76
CA LYS A 258 -21.48 28.84 9.14
C LYS A 258 -22.16 27.67 9.87
N ILE A 259 -21.48 27.10 10.86
CA ILE A 259 -22.07 26.09 11.75
C ILE A 259 -22.45 26.78 13.06
N SER A 260 -23.75 26.86 13.35
CA SER A 260 -24.30 27.38 14.60
C SER A 260 -24.90 26.23 15.41
N PHE A 261 -24.44 26.04 16.65
CA PHE A 261 -25.01 25.06 17.59
C PHE A 261 -25.87 25.78 18.62
N HIS A 262 -27.16 25.45 18.69
CA HIS A 262 -28.05 25.90 19.76
C HIS A 262 -28.19 24.78 20.80
N MET A 263 -27.96 25.12 22.06
CA MET A 263 -28.10 24.22 23.20
C MET A 263 -29.57 24.23 23.65
N TYR A 264 -30.36 23.24 23.24
CA TYR A 264 -31.67 22.97 23.85
C TYR A 264 -31.59 21.61 24.57
N SER A 265 -31.74 21.67 25.91
CA SER A 265 -31.99 20.56 26.85
C SER A 265 -31.49 19.15 26.51
N ARG A 266 -30.41 18.73 27.21
CA ARG A 266 -29.91 17.34 27.45
C ARG A 266 -29.83 16.32 26.29
N HIS A 267 -30.24 16.62 25.05
CA HIS A 267 -30.08 15.77 23.87
C HIS A 267 -29.55 16.60 22.69
N TRP A 268 -28.40 16.22 22.14
CA TRP A 268 -27.78 16.90 21.01
C TRP A 268 -28.37 16.40 19.68
N LYS A 269 -29.06 17.27 18.94
CA LYS A 269 -29.35 17.06 17.51
C LYS A 269 -28.64 18.12 16.67
N PRO A 270 -27.77 17.74 15.72
CA PRO A 270 -27.18 18.71 14.80
C PRO A 270 -28.19 19.06 13.69
N THR A 271 -28.47 20.35 13.51
CA THR A 271 -29.23 20.86 12.37
C THR A 271 -28.29 21.64 11.45
N LEU A 272 -28.16 21.20 10.21
CA LEU A 272 -27.40 21.90 9.16
C LEU A 272 -28.33 22.92 8.50
N LEU A 273 -28.03 24.20 8.66
CA LEU A 273 -28.64 25.27 7.86
C LEU A 273 -27.65 25.65 6.75
N LEU A 274 -27.92 25.23 5.52
CA LEU A 274 -27.31 25.78 4.33
C LEU A 274 -27.96 27.14 4.07
N GLN A 275 -27.21 28.24 4.23
CA GLN A 275 -27.66 29.53 3.70
C GLN A 275 -27.56 29.45 2.17
N ARG A 276 -28.67 29.79 1.49
CA ARG A 276 -28.73 29.96 0.03
C ARG A 276 -27.75 31.02 -0.43
#